data_AF-A0A2W4I1M4-F1
#
_entry.id   AF-A0A2W4I1M4-F1
#
_cell.length_a   1.000
_cell.length_b   1.000
_cell.length_c   1.000
_cell.angle_alpha   90.00
_cell.angle_beta   90.00
_cell.angle_gamma   90.00
#
_symmetry.space_group_name_H-M   'P 1'
#
loop_
_entity.id
_entity.type
_entity.pdbx_description
1 polymer ?
#
loop_
_entity_poly.entity_id
_entity_poly.type
_entity_poly.pdbx_seq_one_letter_code
_entity_poly.pdbx_strand_id
1 'polypeptide(L)'
;MFRRRDNRQWDQLRQVKFTRNFTKNADGSVLVEFGDTKVFTTAKIEERVPAFLIGKGEGWITAEYSLLPGSTLVRSAREVTRGQPSGRTNEIQRLIGRCLRTVVDRRALGERTITIDCDVFQADGGTRVASICGGFLALHDALTKLRKEGLWDELPLTEHLAAVSVCQVKGQLLLDPNYSEDSQAEMDGNIVLTESGKILELQMTAETKPYDSTKLADLMSLAEKGVREIISKQYEAINRR
;
A
#
# COMPACT_ATOMS: atom_id res chain seq x y z
N MET A 1 -19.48 -25.06 6.43
CA MET A 1 -18.32 -24.66 5.58
C MET A 1 -18.45 -23.17 5.29
N PHE A 2 -17.44 -22.36 5.61
CA PHE A 2 -17.45 -20.94 5.26
C PHE A 2 -17.24 -20.79 3.75
N ARG A 3 -18.08 -20.01 3.07
CA ARG A 3 -17.98 -19.75 1.62
C ARG A 3 -17.86 -18.24 1.41
N ARG A 4 -16.85 -17.83 0.64
CA ARG A 4 -16.65 -16.42 0.27
C ARG A 4 -17.84 -15.94 -0.57
N ARG A 5 -18.34 -14.74 -0.26
CA ARG A 5 -19.55 -14.18 -0.93
C ARG A 5 -19.32 -13.92 -2.42
N ASP A 6 -18.09 -13.64 -2.79
CA ASP A 6 -17.65 -13.36 -4.15
C ASP A 6 -17.22 -14.64 -4.92
N ASN A 7 -17.42 -15.83 -4.33
CA ASN A 7 -17.02 -17.13 -4.88
C ASN A 7 -15.53 -17.31 -5.18
N ARG A 8 -14.65 -16.45 -4.65
CA ARG A 8 -13.21 -16.67 -4.75
C ARG A 8 -12.76 -17.90 -3.97
N GLN A 9 -11.65 -18.50 -4.40
CA GLN A 9 -10.92 -19.46 -3.57
C GLN A 9 -10.30 -18.75 -2.36
N TRP A 10 -9.91 -19.51 -1.34
CA TRP A 10 -9.34 -18.97 -0.11
C TRP A 10 -7.99 -18.28 -0.34
N ASP A 11 -7.26 -18.71 -1.35
CA ASP A 11 -5.91 -18.25 -1.71
C ASP A 11 -5.91 -17.36 -2.96
N GLN A 12 -7.04 -16.75 -3.28
CA GLN A 12 -7.22 -15.95 -4.48
C GLN A 12 -7.42 -14.47 -4.14
N LEU A 13 -6.65 -13.59 -4.79
CA LEU A 13 -6.84 -12.13 -4.73
C LEU A 13 -8.18 -11.70 -5.35
N ARG A 14 -8.70 -10.54 -4.95
CA ARG A 14 -9.71 -9.84 -5.74
C ARG A 14 -9.09 -9.40 -7.07
N GLN A 15 -9.92 -8.89 -7.98
CA GLN A 15 -9.41 -8.27 -9.20
C GLN A 15 -8.55 -7.05 -8.83
N VAL A 16 -7.24 -7.13 -9.09
CA VAL A 16 -6.30 -6.04 -8.89
C VAL A 16 -6.09 -5.29 -10.21
N LYS A 17 -6.28 -3.98 -10.19
CA LYS A 17 -6.07 -3.10 -11.35
C LYS A 17 -5.34 -1.83 -10.95
N PHE A 18 -4.39 -1.43 -11.79
CA PHE A 18 -3.66 -0.18 -11.67
C PHE A 18 -3.92 0.67 -12.91
N THR A 19 -4.49 1.86 -12.72
CA THR A 19 -4.70 2.85 -13.77
C THR A 19 -3.72 3.99 -13.55
N ARG A 20 -2.57 3.95 -14.25
CA ARG A 20 -1.52 4.97 -14.19
C ARG A 20 -1.92 6.23 -14.96
N ASN A 21 -1.23 7.33 -14.69
CA ASN A 21 -1.51 8.66 -15.25
C ASN A 21 -2.98 9.09 -15.08
N PHE A 22 -3.58 8.76 -13.94
CA PHE A 22 -5.01 9.00 -13.69
C PHE A 22 -5.35 10.50 -13.68
N THR A 23 -4.44 11.33 -13.17
CA THR A 23 -4.48 12.80 -13.22
C THR A 23 -3.18 13.36 -13.77
N LYS A 24 -3.21 14.62 -14.22
CA LYS A 24 -2.11 15.25 -14.98
C LYS A 24 -1.09 16.02 -14.13
N ASN A 25 -1.47 16.47 -12.93
CA ASN A 25 -0.70 17.46 -12.18
C ASN A 25 0.32 16.85 -11.20
N ALA A 26 0.07 15.62 -10.76
CA ALA A 26 0.99 14.89 -9.90
C ALA A 26 2.16 14.34 -10.73
N ASP A 27 3.32 14.18 -10.10
CA ASP A 27 4.53 13.67 -10.76
C ASP A 27 4.43 12.16 -11.00
N GLY A 28 3.67 11.46 -10.15
CA GLY A 28 3.08 10.15 -10.41
C GLY A 28 1.63 10.10 -9.95
N SER A 29 0.78 9.38 -10.66
CA SER A 29 -0.67 9.38 -10.43
C SER A 29 -1.28 8.04 -10.80
N VAL A 30 -1.83 7.32 -9.80
CA VAL A 30 -2.35 5.96 -9.98
C VAL A 30 -3.68 5.81 -9.25
N LEU A 31 -4.71 5.34 -9.95
CA LEU A 31 -5.89 4.78 -9.32
C LEU A 31 -5.68 3.27 -9.18
N VAL A 32 -5.61 2.79 -7.94
CA VAL A 32 -5.48 1.36 -7.60
C VAL A 32 -6.83 0.81 -7.15
N GLU A 33 -7.18 -0.36 -7.66
CA GLU A 33 -8.44 -1.05 -7.41
C GLU A 33 -8.14 -2.49 -6.94
N PHE A 34 -8.64 -2.88 -5.77
CA PHE A 34 -8.60 -4.23 -5.20
C PHE A 34 -10.06 -4.68 -5.03
N GLY A 35 -10.64 -5.23 -6.09
CA GLY A 35 -12.09 -5.39 -6.20
C GLY A 35 -12.79 -4.04 -6.03
N ASP A 36 -13.66 -3.95 -5.01
CA ASP A 36 -14.43 -2.74 -4.70
C ASP A 36 -13.64 -1.69 -3.89
N THR A 37 -12.47 -2.03 -3.36
CA THR A 37 -11.59 -1.04 -2.72
C THR A 37 -10.90 -0.21 -3.80
N LYS A 38 -11.08 1.11 -3.76
CA LYS A 38 -10.52 2.08 -4.72
C LYS A 38 -9.77 3.17 -3.99
N VAL A 39 -8.48 3.30 -4.28
CA VAL A 39 -7.61 4.32 -3.69
C VAL A 39 -6.95 5.10 -4.82
N PHE A 40 -7.04 6.41 -4.74
CA PHE A 40 -6.27 7.30 -5.59
C PHE A 40 -4.96 7.63 -4.89
N THR A 41 -3.85 7.32 -5.55
CA THR A 41 -2.51 7.54 -5.00
C THR A 41 -1.72 8.48 -5.89
N THR A 42 -1.17 9.55 -5.33
CA THR A 42 -0.28 10.48 -6.03
C THR A 42 1.10 10.51 -5.40
N ALA A 43 2.10 10.83 -6.23
CA ALA A 43 3.43 11.17 -5.78
C ALA A 43 3.75 12.59 -6.24
N LYS A 44 4.19 13.44 -5.31
CA LYS A 44 4.62 14.81 -5.59
C LYS A 44 6.06 15.01 -5.15
N ILE A 45 6.87 15.59 -6.02
CA ILE A 45 8.28 15.90 -5.75
C ILE A 45 8.40 17.34 -5.27
N GLU A 46 9.14 17.56 -4.20
CA GLU A 46 9.49 18.87 -3.69
C GLU A 46 11.02 18.97 -3.52
N GLU A 47 11.62 20.05 -4.04
CA GLU A 47 13.05 20.38 -3.93
C GLU A 47 13.37 20.94 -2.52
N ARG A 48 13.03 20.16 -1.50
CA ARG A 48 13.28 20.43 -0.08
C ARG A 48 13.31 19.13 0.71
N VAL A 49 13.89 19.18 1.90
CA VAL A 49 13.88 18.07 2.87
C VAL A 49 13.39 18.55 4.24
N PRO A 50 12.93 17.64 5.11
CA PRO A 50 12.70 17.95 6.52
C PRO A 50 13.94 18.57 7.17
N ALA A 51 13.73 19.45 8.17
CA ALA A 51 14.81 20.21 8.81
C ALA A 51 15.97 19.33 9.33
N PHE A 52 15.67 18.11 9.80
CA PHE A 52 16.68 17.17 10.30
C PHE A 52 17.53 16.49 9.21
N LEU A 53 17.23 16.71 7.93
CA LEU A 53 17.96 16.18 6.77
C LEU A 53 18.70 17.24 5.94
N ILE A 54 18.51 18.53 6.24
CA ILE A 54 19.18 19.61 5.51
C ILE A 54 20.71 19.46 5.62
N GLY A 55 21.40 19.51 4.48
CA GLY A 55 22.85 19.39 4.38
C GLY A 55 23.40 17.98 4.51
N LYS A 56 22.52 16.96 4.60
CA LYS A 56 22.93 15.54 4.70
C LYS A 56 23.01 14.86 3.34
N GLY A 57 22.54 15.50 2.26
CA GLY A 57 22.52 14.90 0.93
C GLY A 57 21.60 13.68 0.81
N GLU A 58 20.61 13.56 1.71
CA GLU A 58 19.65 12.46 1.73
C GLU A 58 18.23 12.96 1.51
N GLY A 59 17.53 12.27 0.61
CA GLY A 59 16.12 12.51 0.34
C GLY A 59 15.19 11.87 1.36
N TRP A 60 13.91 12.20 1.20
CA TRP A 60 12.86 11.75 2.09
C TRP A 60 11.63 11.28 1.31
N ILE A 61 10.99 10.23 1.80
CA ILE A 61 9.68 9.81 1.31
C ILE A 61 8.73 9.83 2.50
N THR A 62 7.59 10.47 2.34
CA THR A 62 6.54 10.54 3.37
C THR A 62 5.20 10.22 2.73
N ALA A 63 4.17 10.00 3.55
CA ALA A 63 2.85 9.68 3.06
C ALA A 63 1.75 10.35 3.89
N GLU A 64 0.69 10.76 3.19
CA GLU A 64 -0.57 11.19 3.76
C GLU A 64 -1.67 10.21 3.33
N TYR A 65 -2.64 9.96 4.20
CA TYR A 65 -3.68 8.98 3.94
C TYR A 65 -5.01 9.55 4.42
N SER A 66 -6.03 9.44 3.59
CA SER A 66 -7.35 9.96 3.93
C SER A 66 -8.46 9.05 3.40
N LEU A 67 -9.60 9.07 4.07
CA LEU A 67 -10.83 8.48 3.55
C LEU A 67 -11.79 9.60 3.18
N LEU A 68 -12.37 9.53 1.98
CA LEU A 68 -13.50 10.38 1.66
C LEU A 68 -14.68 10.05 2.60
N PRO A 69 -15.49 11.04 3.03
CA PRO A 69 -16.64 10.81 3.91
C PRO A 69 -17.61 9.73 3.45
N GLY A 70 -17.78 9.58 2.13
CA GLY A 70 -18.66 8.58 1.51
C GLY A 70 -17.96 7.31 1.05
N SER A 71 -16.69 7.10 1.41
CA SER A 71 -15.94 5.90 0.99
C SER A 71 -16.35 4.63 1.76
N THR A 72 -16.98 4.78 2.92
CA THR A 72 -17.44 3.69 3.79
C THR A 72 -18.95 3.54 3.77
N LEU A 73 -19.47 2.37 4.18
CA LEU A 73 -20.92 2.09 4.26
C LEU A 73 -21.69 3.13 5.11
N VAL A 74 -21.09 3.56 6.22
CA VAL A 74 -21.58 4.65 7.05
C VAL A 74 -20.70 5.87 6.81
N ARG A 75 -21.32 7.03 6.59
CA ARG A 75 -20.59 8.27 6.36
C ARG A 75 -19.65 8.58 7.52
N SER A 76 -18.38 8.80 7.24
CA SER A 76 -17.40 9.32 8.20
C SER A 76 -17.35 10.85 8.16
N ALA A 77 -17.07 11.49 9.30
CA ALA A 77 -16.82 12.93 9.34
C ALA A 77 -15.43 13.23 8.77
N ARG A 78 -15.27 14.35 8.05
CA ARG A 78 -13.94 14.78 7.59
C ARG A 78 -13.03 15.05 8.78
N GLU A 79 -11.79 14.58 8.71
CA GLU A 79 -10.82 14.76 9.80
C GLU A 79 -10.45 16.23 10.02
N VAL A 80 -10.50 17.07 8.98
CA VAL A 80 -10.33 18.53 9.11
C VAL A 80 -11.33 19.16 10.08
N THR A 81 -12.57 18.66 10.12
CA THR A 81 -13.60 19.14 11.07
C THR A 81 -13.27 18.77 12.51
N ARG A 82 -12.47 17.72 12.72
CA ARG A 82 -11.98 17.30 14.05
C ARG A 82 -10.66 17.99 14.44
N GLY A 83 -10.02 18.73 13.52
CA GLY A 83 -8.80 19.48 13.75
C GLY A 83 -7.50 18.65 13.77
N GLN A 84 -7.58 17.31 13.70
CA GLN A 84 -6.41 16.44 13.69
C GLN A 84 -6.70 15.09 13.02
N PRO A 85 -5.69 14.44 12.40
CA PRO A 85 -5.81 13.07 11.92
C PRO A 85 -6.11 12.08 13.05
N SER A 86 -6.91 11.05 12.78
CA SER A 86 -7.17 9.98 13.73
C SER A 86 -5.93 9.13 14.00
N GLY A 87 -5.95 8.35 15.10
CA GLY A 87 -4.89 7.38 15.39
C GLY A 87 -4.66 6.39 14.26
N ARG A 88 -5.75 5.88 13.65
CA ARG A 88 -5.70 4.99 12.47
C ARG A 88 -5.05 5.68 11.27
N THR A 89 -5.40 6.93 10.99
CA THR A 89 -4.79 7.69 9.90
C THR A 89 -3.29 7.84 10.12
N ASN A 90 -2.87 8.26 11.31
CA ASN A 90 -1.45 8.41 11.65
C ASN A 90 -0.67 7.09 11.55
N GLU A 91 -1.25 5.97 12.00
CA GLU A 91 -0.67 4.64 11.87
C GLU A 91 -0.40 4.28 10.40
N ILE A 92 -1.41 4.44 9.55
CA ILE A 92 -1.35 4.08 8.12
C ILE A 92 -0.38 5.00 7.36
N GLN A 93 -0.39 6.31 7.62
CA GLN A 93 0.58 7.25 7.05
C GLN A 93 2.01 6.84 7.34
N ARG A 94 2.29 6.50 8.61
CA ARG A 94 3.62 6.04 9.02
C ARG A 94 3.97 4.71 8.36
N LEU A 95 3.01 3.79 8.23
CA LEU A 95 3.20 2.49 7.57
C LEU A 95 3.59 2.68 6.10
N ILE A 96 2.80 3.43 5.32
CA ILE A 96 3.05 3.68 3.88
C ILE A 96 4.44 4.31 3.71
N GLY A 97 4.71 5.39 4.46
CA GLY A 97 6.01 6.08 4.38
C GLY A 97 7.18 5.18 4.76
N ARG A 98 7.06 4.34 5.81
CA ARG A 98 8.11 3.37 6.17
C ARG A 98 8.38 2.39 5.05
N CYS A 99 7.33 1.76 4.51
CA CYS A 99 7.47 0.74 3.48
C CYS A 99 8.15 1.32 2.23
N LEU A 100 7.64 2.44 1.71
CA LEU A 100 8.17 3.02 0.47
C LEU A 100 9.62 3.51 0.63
N ARG A 101 10.00 4.08 1.79
CA ARG A 101 11.39 4.50 2.05
C ARG A 101 12.41 3.36 1.98
N THR A 102 12.01 2.12 2.26
CA THR A 102 12.96 0.99 2.36
C THR A 102 13.47 0.49 1.03
N VAL A 103 12.77 0.81 -0.07
CA VAL A 103 13.12 0.38 -1.43
C VAL A 103 13.67 1.49 -2.30
N VAL A 104 14.04 2.63 -1.71
CA VAL A 104 14.62 3.77 -2.42
C VAL A 104 16.00 4.09 -1.87
N ASP A 105 16.98 4.24 -2.76
CA ASP A 105 18.27 4.83 -2.41
C ASP A 105 18.08 6.34 -2.14
N ARG A 106 17.97 6.68 -0.86
CA ARG A 106 17.74 8.07 -0.41
C ARG A 106 18.94 8.97 -0.66
N ARG A 107 20.16 8.45 -0.79
CA ARG A 107 21.32 9.28 -1.15
C ARG A 107 21.30 9.60 -2.63
N ALA A 108 21.00 8.62 -3.47
CA ALA A 108 20.80 8.85 -4.89
C ALA A 108 19.66 9.84 -5.16
N LEU A 109 18.57 9.79 -4.38
CA LEU A 109 17.45 10.74 -4.46
C LEU A 109 17.87 12.22 -4.30
N GLY A 110 18.94 12.48 -3.54
CA GLY A 110 19.39 13.83 -3.18
C GLY A 110 18.40 14.55 -2.27
N GLU A 111 18.60 15.85 -2.03
CA GLU A 111 17.78 16.63 -1.09
C GLU A 111 16.38 16.98 -1.66
N ARG A 112 15.58 15.94 -1.89
CA ARG A 112 14.20 16.02 -2.34
C ARG A 112 13.28 15.26 -1.41
N THR A 113 12.06 15.73 -1.28
CA THR A 113 10.98 15.01 -0.62
C THR A 113 10.00 14.54 -1.66
N ILE A 114 9.63 13.25 -1.60
CA ILE A 114 8.48 12.72 -2.33
C ILE A 114 7.37 12.45 -1.33
N THR A 115 6.26 13.16 -1.49
CA THR A 115 5.05 12.96 -0.69
C THR A 115 4.09 12.06 -1.45
N ILE A 116 3.65 10.99 -0.78
CA ILE A 116 2.70 10.01 -1.33
C ILE A 116 1.34 10.23 -0.69
N ASP A 117 0.40 10.81 -1.43
CA ASP A 117 -0.96 11.02 -0.94
C ASP A 117 -1.82 9.82 -1.34
N CYS A 118 -2.57 9.29 -0.39
CA CYS A 118 -3.43 8.11 -0.57
C CYS A 118 -4.86 8.44 -0.15
N ASP A 119 -5.71 8.76 -1.11
CA ASP A 119 -7.11 9.10 -0.89
C ASP A 119 -8.03 7.92 -1.24
N VAL A 120 -8.71 7.38 -0.24
CA VAL A 120 -9.66 6.29 -0.43
C VAL A 120 -10.98 6.82 -0.97
N PHE A 121 -11.33 6.42 -2.19
CA PHE A 121 -12.60 6.74 -2.84
C PHE A 121 -13.69 5.74 -2.44
N GLN A 122 -13.35 4.47 -2.31
CA GLN A 122 -14.26 3.41 -1.88
C GLN A 122 -13.50 2.39 -1.03
N ALA A 123 -14.06 2.02 0.12
CA ALA A 123 -13.46 1.12 1.09
C ALA A 123 -14.29 -0.15 1.24
N ASP A 124 -13.72 -1.28 0.81
CA ASP A 124 -14.26 -2.62 1.01
C ASP A 124 -13.17 -3.56 1.57
N GLY A 125 -12.40 -3.08 2.55
CA GLY A 125 -11.30 -3.85 3.16
C GLY A 125 -9.98 -3.79 2.37
N GLY A 126 -8.86 -3.85 3.09
CA GLY A 126 -7.51 -3.78 2.49
C GLY A 126 -7.10 -2.40 1.95
N THR A 127 -7.72 -1.30 2.41
CA THR A 127 -7.39 0.05 1.88
C THR A 127 -5.92 0.41 2.08
N ARG A 128 -5.33 0.09 3.25
CA ARG A 128 -3.93 0.38 3.55
C ARG A 128 -2.95 -0.37 2.63
N VAL A 129 -3.25 -1.63 2.29
CA VAL A 129 -2.38 -2.43 1.41
C VAL A 129 -2.52 -1.98 -0.04
N ALA A 130 -3.73 -1.62 -0.47
CA ALA A 130 -3.97 -0.98 -1.75
C ALA A 130 -3.18 0.35 -1.85
N SER A 131 -3.21 1.19 -0.81
CA SER A 131 -2.43 2.44 -0.73
C SER A 131 -0.92 2.22 -0.90
N ILE A 132 -0.36 1.19 -0.26
CA ILE A 132 1.07 0.85 -0.42
C ILE A 132 1.37 0.43 -1.87
N CYS A 133 0.53 -0.43 -2.45
CA CYS A 133 0.73 -0.92 -3.81
C CYS A 133 0.59 0.17 -4.88
N GLY A 134 -0.43 1.03 -4.76
CA GLY A 134 -0.62 2.19 -5.64
C GLY A 134 0.45 3.26 -5.43
N GLY A 135 0.78 3.55 -4.17
CA GLY A 135 1.82 4.50 -3.79
C GLY A 135 3.20 4.10 -4.32
N PHE A 136 3.52 2.80 -4.36
CA PHE A 136 4.74 2.31 -5.01
C PHE A 136 4.78 2.63 -6.51
N LEU A 137 3.69 2.40 -7.24
CA LEU A 137 3.62 2.74 -8.67
C LEU A 137 3.64 4.26 -8.92
N ALA A 138 2.98 5.04 -8.07
CA ALA A 138 3.03 6.51 -8.16
C ALA A 138 4.47 7.02 -7.89
N LEU A 139 5.15 6.46 -6.89
CA LEU A 139 6.56 6.75 -6.60
C LEU A 139 7.46 6.37 -7.79
N HIS A 140 7.27 5.19 -8.37
CA HIS A 140 7.99 4.75 -9.56
C HIS A 140 7.82 5.76 -10.72
N ASP A 141 6.61 6.24 -10.95
CA ASP A 141 6.31 7.20 -12.01
C ASP A 141 6.97 8.57 -11.77
N ALA A 142 6.95 9.05 -10.52
CA ALA A 142 7.66 10.27 -10.13
C ALA A 142 9.18 10.15 -10.30
N LEU A 143 9.77 9.02 -9.89
CA LEU A 143 11.20 8.76 -10.11
C LEU A 143 11.54 8.64 -11.61
N THR A 144 10.64 8.05 -12.39
CA THR A 144 10.78 7.96 -13.85
C THR A 144 10.78 9.34 -14.51
N LYS A 145 10.00 10.28 -13.99
CA LYS A 145 10.02 11.67 -14.43
C LYS A 145 11.40 12.30 -14.18
N LEU A 146 11.94 12.21 -12.96
CA LEU A 146 13.27 12.76 -12.64
C LEU A 146 14.39 12.10 -13.47
N ARG A 147 14.30 10.80 -13.72
CA ARG A 147 15.23 10.09 -14.62
C ARG A 147 15.20 10.67 -16.04
N LYS A 148 14.00 10.95 -16.58
CA LYS A 148 13.86 11.57 -17.91
C LYS A 148 14.41 13.00 -17.96
N GLU A 149 14.48 13.68 -16.82
CA GLU A 149 15.10 15.00 -16.66
C GLU A 149 16.64 14.91 -16.53
N GLY A 150 17.21 13.71 -16.62
CA GLY A 150 18.66 13.47 -16.67
C GLY A 150 19.33 13.31 -15.31
N LEU A 151 18.56 13.10 -14.24
CA LEU A 151 19.11 13.00 -12.89
C LEU A 151 19.91 11.69 -12.67
N TRP A 152 19.49 10.60 -13.31
CA TRP A 152 20.12 9.28 -13.21
C TRP A 152 19.96 8.49 -14.52
N ASP A 153 20.83 7.52 -14.76
CA ASP A 153 20.66 6.53 -15.83
C ASP A 153 19.64 5.44 -15.45
N GLU A 154 19.65 5.03 -14.18
CA GLU A 154 18.73 4.05 -13.60
C GLU A 154 17.89 4.67 -12.48
N LEU A 155 16.72 4.10 -12.20
CA LEU A 155 15.90 4.59 -11.09
C LEU A 155 16.60 4.26 -9.76
N PRO A 156 16.54 5.14 -8.74
CA PRO A 156 17.09 4.86 -7.41
C PRO A 156 16.17 3.92 -6.61
N LEU A 157 15.64 2.87 -7.25
CA LEU A 157 14.79 1.84 -6.68
C LEU A 157 15.61 0.55 -6.54
N THR A 158 15.62 -0.04 -5.35
CA THR A 158 16.39 -1.26 -5.10
C THR A 158 15.67 -2.53 -5.52
N GLU A 159 14.35 -2.60 -5.31
CA GLU A 159 13.47 -3.68 -5.76
C GLU A 159 12.00 -3.26 -5.69
N HIS A 160 11.11 -4.05 -6.29
CA HIS A 160 9.67 -3.87 -6.13
C HIS A 160 9.21 -4.27 -4.71
N LEU A 161 8.11 -3.67 -4.26
CA LEU A 161 7.37 -4.13 -3.08
C LEU A 161 5.87 -4.19 -3.37
N ALA A 162 5.18 -5.03 -2.62
CA ALA A 162 3.72 -5.00 -2.54
C ALA A 162 3.26 -5.39 -1.13
N ALA A 163 2.00 -5.12 -0.88
CA ALA A 163 1.34 -5.43 0.37
C ALA A 163 0.07 -6.22 0.12
N VAL A 164 -0.25 -7.14 1.02
CA VAL A 164 -1.50 -7.90 0.98
C VAL A 164 -2.07 -8.06 2.39
N SER A 165 -3.39 -8.09 2.47
CA SER A 165 -4.09 -8.44 3.70
C SER A 165 -4.43 -9.93 3.70
N VAL A 166 -4.37 -10.55 4.87
CA VAL A 166 -4.81 -11.92 5.12
C VAL A 166 -5.66 -11.93 6.37
N CYS A 167 -6.58 -12.87 6.50
CA CYS A 167 -7.29 -13.08 7.75
C CYS A 167 -7.60 -14.56 7.97
N GLN A 168 -7.98 -14.91 9.19
CA GLN A 168 -8.56 -16.21 9.52
C GLN A 168 -10.03 -16.06 9.87
N VAL A 169 -10.91 -16.83 9.24
CA VAL A 169 -12.34 -16.87 9.54
C VAL A 169 -12.76 -18.32 9.75
N LYS A 170 -13.29 -18.66 10.93
CA LYS A 170 -13.72 -20.03 11.29
C LYS A 170 -12.62 -21.06 11.05
N GLY A 171 -11.40 -20.74 11.47
CA GLY A 171 -10.23 -21.59 11.26
C GLY A 171 -9.61 -21.56 9.86
N GLN A 172 -10.26 -20.96 8.86
CA GLN A 172 -9.77 -20.91 7.48
C GLN A 172 -8.99 -19.63 7.18
N LEU A 173 -7.76 -19.76 6.67
CA LEU A 173 -6.98 -18.61 6.18
C LEU A 173 -7.51 -18.14 4.83
N LEU A 174 -7.63 -16.82 4.68
CA LEU A 174 -8.14 -16.12 3.49
C LEU A 174 -7.15 -15.05 3.02
N LEU A 175 -6.91 -15.03 1.72
CA LEU A 175 -6.12 -14.01 1.04
C LEU A 175 -7.03 -12.87 0.57
N ASP A 176 -6.55 -11.64 0.80
CA ASP A 176 -7.19 -10.39 0.38
C ASP A 176 -8.68 -10.34 0.76
N PRO A 177 -8.97 -10.27 2.07
CA PRO A 177 -10.33 -10.22 2.57
C PRO A 177 -11.02 -8.90 2.19
N ASN A 178 -12.31 -8.99 1.83
CA ASN A 178 -13.17 -7.81 1.76
C ASN A 178 -13.64 -7.37 3.16
N TYR A 179 -14.35 -6.24 3.27
CA TYR A 179 -14.79 -5.72 4.56
C TYR A 179 -15.65 -6.73 5.35
N SER A 180 -16.51 -7.48 4.66
CA SER A 180 -17.37 -8.48 5.31
C SER A 180 -16.58 -9.68 5.84
N GLU A 181 -15.46 -10.03 5.23
CA GLU A 181 -14.58 -11.12 5.67
C GLU A 181 -13.69 -10.66 6.84
N ASP A 182 -13.12 -9.47 6.72
CA ASP A 182 -12.28 -8.81 7.74
C ASP A 182 -13.06 -8.56 9.04
N SER A 183 -14.32 -8.11 8.95
CA SER A 183 -15.16 -7.84 10.12
C SER A 183 -15.58 -9.08 10.91
N GLN A 184 -15.35 -10.28 10.37
CA GLN A 184 -15.63 -11.58 11.01
C GLN A 184 -14.35 -12.34 11.36
N ALA A 185 -13.19 -11.71 11.19
CA ALA A 185 -11.90 -12.35 11.37
C ALA A 185 -11.63 -12.69 12.85
N GLU A 186 -11.06 -13.87 13.07
CA GLU A 186 -10.48 -14.29 14.34
C GLU A 186 -9.08 -13.68 14.53
N MET A 187 -8.41 -13.44 13.40
CA MET A 187 -7.10 -12.80 13.25
C MET A 187 -7.05 -12.12 11.89
N ASP A 188 -6.47 -10.93 11.82
CA ASP A 188 -6.14 -10.24 10.59
C ASP A 188 -4.64 -9.87 10.53
N GLY A 189 -4.14 -9.73 9.31
CA GLY A 189 -2.75 -9.39 9.06
C GLY A 189 -2.60 -8.53 7.83
N ASN A 190 -1.70 -7.56 7.89
CA ASN A 190 -1.23 -6.75 6.77
C ASN A 190 0.27 -7.01 6.61
N ILE A 191 0.64 -7.58 5.48
CA ILE A 191 2.00 -8.06 5.20
C ILE A 191 2.54 -7.29 4.02
N VAL A 192 3.74 -6.74 4.18
CA VAL A 192 4.46 -6.01 3.13
C VAL A 192 5.77 -6.73 2.86
N LEU A 193 5.92 -7.23 1.64
CA LEU A 193 7.12 -7.93 1.21
C LEU A 193 7.73 -7.24 0.01
N THR A 194 9.05 -7.39 -0.12
CA THR A 194 9.75 -7.07 -1.36
C THR A 194 9.60 -8.20 -2.38
N GLU A 195 9.97 -7.94 -3.63
CA GLU A 195 9.99 -8.94 -4.70
C GLU A 195 10.88 -10.14 -4.37
N SER A 196 12.02 -9.91 -3.70
CA SER A 196 12.90 -10.99 -3.23
C SER A 196 12.37 -11.75 -2.02
N GLY A 197 11.15 -11.45 -1.56
CA GLY A 197 10.50 -12.12 -0.42
C GLY A 197 10.95 -11.62 0.95
N LYS A 198 11.68 -10.50 1.02
CA LYS A 198 12.09 -9.93 2.32
C LYS A 198 10.90 -9.21 2.96
N ILE A 199 10.80 -9.34 4.28
CA ILE A 199 9.74 -8.71 5.06
C ILE A 199 10.10 -7.25 5.32
N LEU A 200 9.23 -6.33 4.92
CA LEU A 200 9.30 -4.91 5.28
C LEU A 200 8.45 -4.61 6.51
N GLU A 201 7.26 -5.18 6.57
CA GLU A 201 6.36 -5.08 7.71
C GLU A 201 5.49 -6.33 7.80
N LEU A 202 5.31 -6.83 9.03
CA LEU A 202 4.36 -7.87 9.38
C LEU A 202 3.51 -7.34 10.55
N GLN A 203 2.33 -6.81 10.24
CA GLN A 203 1.39 -6.34 11.24
C GLN A 203 0.25 -7.36 11.36
N MET A 204 0.20 -8.09 12.47
CA MET A 204 -0.82 -9.12 12.71
C MET A 204 -1.49 -8.90 14.07
N THR A 205 -2.82 -9.01 14.11
CA THR A 205 -3.62 -8.83 15.32
C THR A 205 -4.53 -10.03 15.51
N ALA A 206 -4.54 -10.57 16.72
CA ALA A 206 -5.53 -11.56 17.11
C ALA A 206 -6.75 -10.85 17.73
N GLU A 207 -7.91 -10.95 17.10
CA GLU A 207 -9.10 -10.16 17.46
C GLU A 207 -9.89 -10.79 18.62
N THR A 208 -9.85 -12.12 18.74
CA THR A 208 -10.68 -12.85 19.73
C THR A 208 -9.88 -13.73 20.68
N LYS A 209 -8.96 -14.55 20.14
CA LYS A 209 -8.13 -15.49 20.91
C LYS A 209 -6.70 -15.43 20.39
N PRO A 210 -5.68 -15.64 21.23
CA PRO A 210 -4.30 -15.70 20.80
C PRO A 210 -4.10 -16.60 19.58
N TYR A 211 -3.33 -16.13 18.61
CA TYR A 211 -3.06 -16.87 17.38
C TYR A 211 -2.03 -17.98 17.62
N ASP A 212 -2.24 -19.14 17.01
CA ASP A 212 -1.34 -20.27 17.10
C ASP A 212 -0.09 -20.01 16.24
N SER A 213 1.06 -19.86 16.88
CA SER A 213 2.33 -19.55 16.21
C SER A 213 2.74 -20.62 15.19
N THR A 214 2.27 -21.87 15.34
CA THR A 214 2.56 -22.95 14.39
C THR A 214 1.95 -22.70 13.01
N LYS A 215 0.92 -21.82 12.91
CA LYS A 215 0.23 -21.48 11.66
C LYS A 215 0.81 -20.27 10.94
N LEU A 216 1.82 -19.61 11.52
CA LEU A 216 2.45 -18.44 10.92
C LEU A 216 3.09 -18.75 9.57
N ALA A 217 3.67 -19.94 9.39
CA ALA A 217 4.28 -20.35 8.12
C ALA A 217 3.24 -20.43 6.98
N ASP A 218 2.04 -20.97 7.26
CA ASP A 218 0.96 -21.07 6.28
C ASP A 218 0.46 -19.68 5.88
N LEU A 219 0.33 -18.78 6.86
CA LEU A 219 -0.04 -17.38 6.64
C LEU A 219 0.98 -16.66 5.76
N MET A 220 2.28 -16.83 6.06
CA MET A 220 3.35 -16.20 5.28
C MET A 220 3.40 -16.74 3.86
N SER A 221 3.23 -18.06 3.65
CA SER A 221 3.16 -18.65 2.31
C SER A 221 2.00 -18.08 1.49
N LEU A 222 0.84 -17.88 2.14
CA LEU A 222 -0.33 -17.26 1.53
C LEU A 222 -0.08 -15.79 1.14
N ALA A 223 0.57 -15.04 2.03
CA ALA A 223 0.92 -13.64 1.79
C ALA A 223 1.97 -13.49 0.67
N GLU A 224 3.01 -14.32 0.65
CA GLU A 224 4.03 -14.37 -0.40
C GLU A 224 3.43 -14.62 -1.78
N LYS A 225 2.49 -15.58 -1.87
CA LYS A 225 1.75 -15.85 -3.10
C LYS A 225 1.03 -14.58 -3.59
N GLY A 226 0.26 -13.94 -2.72
CA GLY A 226 -0.48 -12.72 -3.05
C GLY A 226 0.44 -11.56 -3.46
N VAL A 227 1.53 -11.33 -2.72
CA VAL A 227 2.51 -10.28 -3.06
C VAL A 227 3.13 -10.54 -4.43
N ARG A 228 3.53 -11.77 -4.74
CA ARG A 228 4.10 -12.11 -6.06
C ARG A 228 3.12 -11.82 -7.20
N GLU A 229 1.85 -12.16 -7.04
CA GLU A 229 0.81 -11.87 -8.02
C GLU A 229 0.61 -10.35 -8.19
N ILE A 230 0.60 -9.58 -7.11
CA ILE A 230 0.47 -8.10 -7.16
C ILE A 230 1.68 -7.46 -7.84
N ILE A 231 2.90 -7.91 -7.54
CA ILE A 231 4.14 -7.42 -8.19
C ILE A 231 4.11 -7.71 -9.69
N SER A 232 3.66 -8.90 -10.10
CA SER A 232 3.44 -9.20 -11.53
C SER A 232 2.49 -8.18 -12.18
N LYS A 233 1.42 -7.79 -11.49
CA LYS A 233 0.49 -6.76 -11.97
C LYS A 233 1.08 -5.35 -12.00
N GLN A 234 2.00 -5.02 -11.09
CA GLN A 234 2.76 -3.76 -11.14
C GLN A 234 3.66 -3.73 -12.39
N TYR A 235 4.40 -4.81 -12.67
CA TYR A 235 5.21 -4.92 -13.89
C TYR A 235 4.35 -4.80 -15.17
N GLU A 236 3.21 -5.48 -15.22
CA GLU A 236 2.24 -5.32 -16.32
C GLU A 236 1.83 -3.85 -16.49
N ALA A 237 1.51 -3.15 -15.40
CA ALA A 237 1.11 -1.74 -15.43
C ALA A 237 2.25 -0.81 -15.88
N ILE A 238 3.49 -1.09 -15.49
CA ILE A 238 4.68 -0.32 -15.89
C ILE A 238 4.97 -0.50 -17.38
N ASN A 239 4.86 -1.73 -17.89
CA ASN A 239 5.22 -2.10 -19.25
C ASN A 239 4.12 -1.84 -20.30
N ARG A 240 2.88 -1.55 -19.87
CA ARG A 240 1.80 -1.11 -20.78
C ARG A 240 2.18 0.23 -21.41
N ARG A 241 2.27 0.22 -22.74
CA ARG A 241 2.49 1.41 -23.58
C ARG A 241 1.20 2.18 -23.78
#